data_AF-A0A328L2X3-F1
#
_entry.id   AF-A0A328L2X3-F1
#
_cell.length_a   1.000
_cell.length_b   1.000
_cell.length_c   1.000
_cell.angle_alpha   90.00
_cell.angle_beta   90.00
_cell.angle_gamma   90.00
#
_symmetry.space_group_name_H-M   'P 1'
#
loop_
_entity.id
_entity.type
_entity.pdbx_description
1 polymer ?
#
loop_
_entity_poly.entity_id
_entity_poly.type
_entity_poly.pdbx_seq_one_letter_code
_entity_poly.pdbx_strand_id
1 'polypeptide(L)'
;MKLQTSASWNFKNKLIFLLCFILPLIGFIYILINRKKWNKKETILYLLFALTNLSLTITVTFITRDFWIITIHYIISIILITYFIFTKKTSNINPI
;
A
#
# COMPACT_ATOMS: atom_id res chain seq x y z
N MET A 1 -12.66 31.94 -4.99
CA MET A 1 -12.22 30.99 -3.94
C MET A 1 -11.68 29.74 -4.63
N LYS A 2 -10.36 29.59 -4.75
CA LYS A 2 -9.75 28.38 -5.34
C LYS A 2 -10.06 27.23 -4.38
N LEU A 3 -10.98 26.34 -4.76
CA LEU A 3 -11.15 25.05 -4.08
C LEU A 3 -9.77 24.39 -4.11
N GLN A 4 -9.12 24.30 -2.95
CA GLN A 4 -7.97 23.43 -2.78
C GLN A 4 -8.46 22.04 -3.14
N THR A 5 -8.13 21.58 -4.35
CA THR A 5 -8.25 20.17 -4.71
C THR A 5 -7.26 19.43 -3.84
N SER A 6 -7.68 19.10 -2.61
CA SER A 6 -7.00 18.16 -1.72
C SER A 6 -6.66 16.96 -2.58
N ALA A 7 -5.37 16.75 -2.83
CA ALA A 7 -4.82 15.77 -3.76
C ALA A 7 -5.67 14.49 -3.74
N SER A 8 -6.56 14.36 -4.73
CA SER A 8 -7.57 13.30 -4.73
C SER A 8 -6.84 11.97 -4.74
N TRP A 9 -7.12 11.14 -3.73
CA TRP A 9 -6.52 9.83 -3.61
C TRP A 9 -6.99 8.98 -4.79
N ASN A 10 -6.15 8.93 -5.82
CA ASN A 10 -6.50 8.38 -7.14
C ASN A 10 -7.05 6.96 -7.02
N PHE A 11 -8.21 6.69 -7.64
CA PHE A 11 -8.95 5.42 -7.55
C PHE A 11 -8.07 4.21 -7.90
N LYS A 12 -7.14 4.36 -8.85
CA LYS A 12 -6.16 3.33 -9.21
C LYS A 12 -5.31 2.89 -8.02
N ASN A 13 -4.85 3.83 -7.20
CA ASN A 13 -4.01 3.53 -6.05
C ASN A 13 -4.78 2.74 -4.99
N LYS A 14 -6.06 3.10 -4.78
CA LYS A 14 -6.97 2.41 -3.87
C LYS A 14 -7.21 0.95 -4.32
N LEU A 15 -7.38 0.73 -5.63
CA LEU A 15 -7.50 -0.62 -6.18
C LEU A 15 -6.23 -1.45 -6.01
N ILE A 16 -5.04 -0.87 -6.17
CA ILE A 16 -3.78 -1.58 -5.98
C ILE A 16 -3.61 -2.04 -4.53
N PHE A 17 -3.89 -1.16 -3.56
CA PHE A 17 -3.88 -1.52 -2.14
C PHE A 17 -4.92 -2.60 -1.82
N LEU A 18 -6.13 -2.49 -2.35
CA LEU A 18 -7.19 -3.48 -2.17
C LEU A 18 -6.80 -4.84 -2.76
N LEU A 19 -6.19 -4.86 -3.95
CA LEU A 19 -5.71 -6.08 -4.59
C LEU A 19 -4.63 -6.76 -3.74
N CYS A 20 -3.68 -5.99 -3.19
CA CYS A 20 -2.65 -6.51 -2.29
C CYS A 20 -3.19 -7.01 -0.95
N PHE A 21 -4.33 -6.47 -0.50
CA PHE A 21 -4.96 -6.88 0.75
C PHE A 21 -5.72 -8.20 0.60
N ILE A 22 -6.49 -8.36 -0.48
CA ILE A 22 -7.31 -9.57 -0.69
C ILE A 22 -6.47 -10.72 -1.25
N LEU A 23 -5.62 -10.45 -2.26
CA LEU A 23 -4.76 -11.44 -2.90
C LEU A 23 -3.31 -10.93 -2.96
N PRO A 24 -2.55 -10.99 -1.86
CA PRO A 24 -1.20 -10.44 -1.79
C PRO A 24 -0.25 -10.99 -2.84
N LEU A 25 -0.36 -12.28 -3.19
CA LEU A 25 0.43 -12.92 -4.26
C LEU A 25 0.19 -12.25 -5.63
N ILE A 26 -1.07 -12.05 -6.01
CA ILE A 26 -1.43 -11.45 -7.30
C ILE A 26 -1.14 -9.95 -7.29
N GLY A 27 -1.39 -9.25 -6.17
CA GLY A 27 -1.00 -7.86 -6.00
C GLY A 27 0.51 -7.66 -6.16
N PHE A 28 1.32 -8.53 -5.56
CA PHE A 28 2.78 -8.49 -5.67
C PHE A 28 3.27 -8.67 -7.12
N ILE A 29 2.76 -9.68 -7.83
CA ILE A 29 3.09 -9.91 -9.24
C ILE A 29 2.67 -8.70 -10.10
N TYR A 30 1.47 -8.17 -9.87
CA TYR A 30 0.96 -7.00 -10.59
C TYR A 30 1.88 -5.78 -10.43
N ILE A 31 2.35 -5.51 -9.21
CA ILE A 31 3.30 -4.42 -8.92
C ILE A 31 4.62 -4.69 -9.65
N LEU A 32 5.16 -5.91 -9.59
CA LEU A 32 6.42 -6.25 -10.25
C LEU A 32 6.38 -6.06 -11.76
N ILE A 33 5.26 -6.38 -12.41
CA ILE A 33 5.06 -6.18 -13.85
C ILE A 33 5.00 -4.68 -14.19
N ASN A 34 4.25 -3.90 -13.41
CA ASN A 34 4.02 -2.49 -13.68
C ASN A 34 5.09 -1.55 -13.11
N ARG A 35 6.07 -2.07 -12.36
CA ARG A 35 7.10 -1.28 -11.64
C ARG A 35 7.86 -0.28 -12.52
N LYS A 36 8.03 -0.58 -13.80
CA LYS A 36 8.74 0.30 -14.77
C LYS A 36 7.93 1.54 -15.16
N LYS A 37 6.60 1.50 -15.00
CA LYS A 37 5.67 2.58 -15.38
C LYS A 37 5.40 3.55 -14.23
N TRP A 38 5.79 3.21 -13.01
CA TRP A 38 5.45 3.96 -11.79
C TRP A 38 6.69 4.63 -11.18
N ASN A 39 6.45 5.66 -10.37
CA ASN A 39 7.53 6.34 -9.66
C ASN A 39 8.20 5.38 -8.67
N LYS A 40 9.54 5.36 -8.62
CA LYS A 40 10.32 4.42 -7.81
C LYS A 40 9.90 4.44 -6.33
N LYS A 41 9.64 5.65 -5.79
CA LYS A 41 9.18 5.83 -4.40
C LYS A 41 7.81 5.20 -4.13
N GLU A 42 6.86 5.37 -5.05
CA GLU A 42 5.52 4.79 -4.91
C GLU A 42 5.56 3.27 -5.07
N THR A 43 6.33 2.77 -6.04
CA THR A 43 6.54 1.33 -6.25
C THR A 43 7.09 0.65 -5.01
N ILE A 44 8.07 1.26 -4.32
CA ILE A 44 8.64 0.71 -3.08
C ILE A 44 7.57 0.60 -1.99
N LEU A 45 6.71 1.60 -1.84
CA LEU A 45 5.63 1.58 -0.85
C LEU A 45 4.58 0.50 -1.16
N TYR A 46 4.19 0.35 -2.43
CA TYR A 46 3.30 -0.73 -2.84
C TYR A 46 3.93 -2.11 -2.63
N LEU A 47 5.21 -2.26 -2.95
CA LEU A 47 5.95 -3.51 -2.76
C LEU A 47 6.04 -3.87 -1.27
N LEU A 48 6.33 -2.89 -0.41
CA LEU A 48 6.38 -3.07 1.04
C LEU A 48 5.03 -3.49 1.61
N PHE A 49 3.94 -2.86 1.14
CA PHE A 49 2.59 -3.23 1.52
C PHE A 49 2.21 -4.63 1.04
N ALA A 50 2.55 -5.00 -0.19
CA ALA A 50 2.29 -6.33 -0.72
C ALA A 50 3.08 -7.41 0.05
N LEU A 51 4.35 -7.14 0.37
CA LEU A 51 5.22 -8.07 1.08
C LEU A 51 4.77 -8.29 2.54
N THR A 52 4.35 -7.23 3.22
CA THR A 52 3.81 -7.32 4.58
C THR A 52 2.52 -8.14 4.60
N ASN A 53 1.59 -7.90 3.67
CA ASN A 53 0.36 -8.71 3.58
C ASN A 53 0.65 -10.17 3.22
N LEU A 54 1.59 -10.42 2.30
CA LEU A 54 2.02 -11.77 1.94
C LEU A 54 2.65 -12.48 3.14
N SER A 55 3.52 -11.80 3.89
CA SER A 55 4.11 -12.32 5.13
C SER A 55 3.03 -12.69 6.14
N LEU A 56 2.04 -11.82 6.37
CA LEU A 56 0.93 -12.14 7.26
C LEU A 56 0.15 -13.37 6.77
N THR A 57 -0.19 -13.44 5.48
CA THR A 57 -0.92 -14.59 4.92
C THR A 57 -0.16 -15.89 5.19
N ILE A 58 1.16 -15.90 4.99
CA ILE A 58 2.00 -17.07 5.28
C ILE A 58 1.98 -17.38 6.79
N THR A 59 2.22 -16.38 7.65
CA THR A 59 2.22 -16.56 9.12
C THR A 59 0.88 -17.09 9.62
N VAL A 60 -0.23 -16.54 9.16
CA VAL A 60 -1.59 -16.96 9.57
C VAL A 60 -1.93 -18.35 9.04
N THR A 61 -1.45 -18.72 7.84
CA THR A 61 -1.75 -20.01 7.23
C THR A 61 -0.92 -21.15 7.83
N PHE A 62 0.36 -20.90 8.15
CA PHE A 62 1.32 -21.95 8.50
C PHE A 62 1.86 -21.90 9.93
N ILE A 63 1.81 -20.77 10.63
CA ILE A 63 2.45 -20.59 11.94
C ILE A 63 1.38 -20.50 13.03
N THR A 64 0.71 -19.36 13.17
CA THR A 64 -0.31 -19.13 14.20
C THR A 64 -1.33 -18.12 13.73
N ARG A 65 -2.58 -18.30 14.17
CA ARG A 65 -3.66 -17.32 14.00
C ARG A 65 -3.89 -16.53 15.29
N ASP A 66 -2.81 -16.00 15.85
CA ASP A 66 -2.89 -15.18 17.04
C ASP A 66 -3.58 -13.85 16.75
N PHE A 67 -4.55 -13.51 17.60
CA PHE A 67 -5.30 -12.26 17.49
C PHE A 67 -4.37 -11.04 17.51
N TRP A 68 -3.32 -11.07 18.34
CA TRP A 68 -2.35 -9.98 18.46
C TRP A 68 -1.53 -9.77 17.18
N ILE A 69 -1.14 -10.84 16.49
CA ILE A 69 -0.37 -10.76 15.23
C ILE A 69 -1.21 -10.08 14.15
N ILE A 70 -2.47 -10.50 14.02
CA ILE A 70 -3.42 -9.92 13.08
C ILE A 70 -3.67 -8.45 13.40
N THR A 71 -3.84 -8.11 14.68
CA THR A 71 -4.08 -6.73 15.14
C THR A 71 -2.89 -5.82 14.84
N ILE A 72 -1.66 -6.25 15.15
CA ILE A 72 -0.42 -5.51 14.86
C ILE A 72 -0.30 -5.28 13.34
N HIS A 73 -0.60 -6.29 12.52
CA HIS A 73 -0.56 -6.16 11.07
C HIS A 73 -1.54 -5.12 10.53
N TYR A 74 -2.76 -5.07 11.07
CA TYR A 74 -3.72 -4.03 10.69
C TYR A 74 -3.23 -2.63 11.04
N ILE A 75 -2.63 -2.46 12.21
CA ILE A 75 -2.02 -1.18 12.62
C ILE A 75 -0.91 -0.77 11.64
N ILE A 76 0.01 -1.69 11.30
CA ILE A 76 1.08 -1.45 10.33
C ILE A 76 0.50 -1.07 8.96
N SER A 77 -0.55 -1.77 8.51
CA SER A 77 -1.23 -1.51 7.25
C SER A 77 -1.82 -0.09 7.19
N ILE A 78 -2.47 0.35 8.28
CA ILE A 78 -3.02 1.71 8.39
C ILE A 78 -1.90 2.76 8.36
N ILE A 79 -0.79 2.50 9.06
CA ILE A 79 0.37 3.40 9.07
C ILE A 79 0.95 3.54 7.65
N LEU A 80 1.14 2.44 6.92
CA LEU A 80 1.65 2.46 5.55
C LEU A 80 0.74 3.24 4.59
N ILE A 81 -0.58 3.05 4.68
CA ILE A 81 -1.56 3.77 3.85
C ILE A 81 -1.52 5.27 4.17
N THR A 82 -1.47 5.63 5.46
CA THR A 82 -1.42 7.03 5.90
C THR A 82 -0.14 7.70 5.43
N TYR A 83 1.00 7.00 5.55
CA TYR A 83 2.28 7.48 5.04
C TYR A 83 2.26 7.67 3.51
N PHE A 84 1.65 6.74 2.77
CA PHE A 84 1.46 6.87 1.34
C PHE A 84 0.62 8.10 0.95
N ILE A 85 -0.46 8.37 1.69
CA ILE A 85 -1.29 9.56 1.46
C ILE A 85 -0.48 10.84 1.73
N PHE A 86 0.27 10.88 2.83
CA PHE A 86 1.08 12.04 3.21
C PHE A 86 2.20 12.34 2.22
N THR A 87 2.93 11.31 1.80
CA THR A 87 3.99 11.41 0.79
C THR A 87 3.44 11.89 -0.55
N LYS A 88 2.29 11.37 -0.98
CA LYS A 88 1.61 11.82 -2.20
C LYS A 88 1.11 13.27 -2.10
N LYS A 89 0.58 13.68 -0.95
CA LYS A 89 0.17 15.06 -0.68
C LYS A 89 1.37 16.02 -0.76
N THR A 90 2.50 15.64 -0.16
CA THR A 90 3.75 16.43 -0.18
C THR A 90 4.30 16.59 -1.60
N SER A 91 4.31 15.52 -2.40
CA SER A 91 4.76 15.56 -3.80
C SER A 91 3.89 16.44 -4.70
N ASN A 92 2.64 16.68 -4.36
CA ASN A 92 1.71 17.52 -5.13
C ASN A 92 1.82 19.01 -4.76
N ILE A 93 2.41 19.32 -3.59
CA ILE A 93 2.62 20.69 -3.11
C ILE A 93 3.95 21.24 -3.64
N ASN A 94 4.98 20.41 -3.71
CA ASN A 94 6.28 20.76 -4.31
C ASN A 94 6.55 19.85 -5.51
N PRO A 95 6.07 20.19 -6.72
CA PRO A 95 6.57 19.57 -7.93
C PRO A 95 8.02 20.03 -8.11
N ILE A 96 8.97 19.11 -7.91
CA ILE A 96 10.37 19.31 -8.32
C ILE A 96 10.43 19.17 -9.84
#